data_AF-A0A5B7E630-F1
#
_entry.id   AF-A0A5B7E630-F1
#
_cell.length_a   1.000
_cell.length_b   1.000
_cell.length_c   1.000
_cell.angle_alpha   90.00
_cell.angle_beta   90.00
_cell.angle_gamma   90.00
#
_symmetry.space_group_name_H-M   'P 1'
#
loop_
_entity.id
_entity.type
_entity.pdbx_description
1 polymer ?
#
loop_
_entity_poly.entity_id
_entity_poly.type
_entity_poly.pdbx_seq_one_letter_code
_entity_poly.pdbx_strand_id
1 'polypeptide(L)'
;MRAGCLNSNDCFVVATPQLTYVWCGKGSTGDEREMAKSLAASKGETLMVSEGYEKEEFWQVLGGKETYASSNRLKEEHFSHQPRLFQCSNASGVFKADEIINFSQGDLVDDDVMLLDTWDTLFLWAGHHSNKTEQKSADTLAIEYLRTDPAGRKDIPIIKIKQGYEPPNFTGFFGVWDNDLWNENMTYNDICERLEEVAPGATVLVTSSFSSGSGRGKRTYPLTILKLKDAEKLPPEVDPKHKEDFLSEADFQTVFGIDRDTYDELPQWKRINLKKKAGLF
;
A
#
# COMPACT_ATOMS: atom_id res chain seq x y z
N MET A 1 9.87 -11.04 7.85
CA MET A 1 9.66 -9.74 8.51
C MET A 1 10.93 -8.93 8.35
N ARG A 2 10.83 -7.65 7.97
CA ARG A 2 11.97 -6.72 7.85
C ARG A 2 12.00 -5.77 9.03
N ALA A 3 13.14 -5.13 9.28
CA ALA A 3 13.26 -4.16 10.38
C ALA A 3 12.32 -2.96 10.24
N GLY A 4 11.97 -2.53 9.02
CA GLY A 4 11.00 -1.45 8.79
C GLY A 4 9.57 -1.77 9.25
N CYS A 5 9.25 -3.03 9.55
CA CYS A 5 7.93 -3.44 10.07
C CYS A 5 7.78 -3.23 11.58
N LEU A 6 8.85 -2.85 12.30
CA LEU A 6 8.78 -2.63 13.75
C LEU A 6 8.02 -1.34 14.07
N ASN A 7 7.41 -1.33 15.25
CA ASN A 7 6.63 -0.21 15.77
C ASN A 7 6.94 0.00 17.25
N SER A 8 7.42 1.19 17.61
CA SER A 8 7.70 1.55 19.01
C SER A 8 6.51 1.38 19.94
N ASN A 9 5.28 1.40 19.41
CA ASN A 9 4.08 1.22 20.21
C ASN A 9 3.82 -0.24 20.62
N ASP A 10 4.37 -1.22 19.90
CA ASP A 10 3.93 -2.62 20.03
C ASP A 10 5.08 -3.57 20.41
N CYS A 11 4.73 -4.84 20.67
CA CYS A 11 5.68 -5.94 20.82
C CYS A 11 5.70 -6.84 19.59
N PHE A 12 6.89 -7.29 19.19
CA PHE A 12 7.08 -8.14 18.02
C PHE A 12 7.77 -9.46 18.40
N VAL A 13 7.22 -10.57 17.93
CA VAL A 13 7.80 -11.91 18.11
C VAL A 13 8.45 -12.36 16.80
N VAL A 14 9.77 -12.48 16.79
CA VAL A 14 10.56 -12.91 15.63
C VAL A 14 11.10 -14.31 15.91
N ALA A 15 10.46 -15.32 15.32
CA ALA A 15 10.89 -16.70 15.47
C ALA A 15 11.91 -17.09 14.39
N THR A 16 13.08 -17.54 14.81
CA THR A 16 14.06 -18.22 13.96
C THR A 16 14.09 -19.71 14.29
N PRO A 17 14.70 -20.57 13.45
CA PRO A 17 14.80 -22.00 13.76
C PRO A 17 15.55 -22.32 15.06
N GLN A 18 16.42 -21.41 15.54
CA GLN A 18 17.25 -21.63 16.73
C GLN A 18 16.78 -20.83 17.95
N LEU A 19 16.29 -19.61 17.75
CA LEU A 19 15.97 -18.66 18.83
C LEU A 19 14.74 -17.82 18.48
N THR A 20 13.89 -17.55 19.47
CA THR A 20 12.77 -16.62 19.33
C THR A 20 13.09 -15.31 20.02
N TYR A 21 13.03 -14.20 19.29
CA TYR A 21 13.21 -12.87 19.85
C TYR A 21 11.85 -12.25 20.18
N VAL A 22 11.74 -11.61 21.34
CA VAL A 22 10.61 -10.76 21.72
C VAL A 22 11.12 -9.34 21.80
N TRP A 23 10.91 -8.58 20.74
CA TRP A 23 11.25 -7.17 20.70
C TRP A 23 10.13 -6.34 21.33
N CYS A 24 10.46 -5.52 22.31
CA CYS A 24 9.53 -4.69 23.06
C CYS A 24 9.77 -3.21 22.71
N GLY A 25 8.83 -2.61 21.99
CA GLY A 25 8.83 -1.17 21.71
C GLY A 25 8.71 -0.34 22.99
N LYS A 26 9.21 0.89 22.99
CA LYS A 26 9.16 1.77 24.17
C LYS A 26 7.75 2.09 24.64
N GLY A 27 6.81 2.24 23.71
CA GLY A 27 5.39 2.47 23.96
C GLY A 27 4.58 1.20 24.22
N SER A 28 5.18 0.01 24.10
CA SER A 28 4.47 -1.23 24.40
C SER A 28 4.08 -1.33 25.87
N THR A 29 2.85 -1.79 26.10
CA THR A 29 2.27 -1.97 27.44
C THR A 29 2.76 -3.24 28.12
N GLY A 30 2.65 -3.29 29.45
CA GLY A 30 2.96 -4.50 30.23
C GLY A 30 2.19 -5.75 29.76
N ASP A 31 0.92 -5.59 29.41
CA ASP A 31 0.06 -6.69 28.95
C ASP A 31 0.51 -7.24 27.58
N GLU A 32 0.88 -6.36 26.64
CA GLU A 32 1.42 -6.77 25.34
C GLU A 32 2.76 -7.51 25.48
N ARG A 33 3.63 -7.03 26.37
CA ARG A 33 4.92 -7.69 26.64
C ARG A 33 4.73 -9.08 27.22
N GLU A 34 3.81 -9.24 28.17
CA GLU A 34 3.52 -10.55 28.77
C GLU A 34 2.85 -11.50 27.76
N MET A 35 1.93 -10.98 26.93
CA MET A 35 1.33 -11.74 25.84
C MET A 35 2.39 -12.21 24.83
N ALA A 36 3.25 -11.31 24.36
CA ALA A 36 4.31 -11.62 23.40
C ALA A 36 5.30 -12.65 23.94
N LYS A 37 5.67 -12.53 25.23
CA LYS A 37 6.51 -13.50 25.93
C LYS A 37 5.84 -14.87 26.04
N SER A 38 4.56 -14.92 26.37
CA SER A 38 3.78 -16.17 26.43
C SER A 38 3.71 -16.85 25.06
N LEU A 39 3.48 -16.08 23.99
CA LEU A 39 3.52 -16.56 22.61
C LEU A 39 4.89 -17.10 22.22
N ALA A 40 5.97 -16.41 22.59
CA ALA A 40 7.33 -16.83 22.29
C ALA A 40 7.76 -18.08 23.07
N ALA A 41 7.34 -18.22 24.33
CA ALA A 41 7.65 -19.39 25.16
C ALA A 41 7.14 -20.70 24.53
N SER A 42 6.04 -20.65 23.78
CA SER A 42 5.52 -21.81 23.05
C SER A 42 6.38 -22.22 21.83
N LYS A 43 7.31 -21.37 21.40
CA LYS A 43 8.14 -21.56 20.19
C LYS A 43 9.58 -21.99 20.47
N GLY A 44 10.02 -21.97 21.74
CA GLY A 44 11.34 -22.46 22.15
C GLY A 44 12.13 -21.47 23.01
N GLU A 45 13.46 -21.53 22.92
CA GLU A 45 14.33 -20.58 23.62
C GLU A 45 13.97 -19.15 23.21
N THR A 46 13.81 -18.27 24.21
CA THR A 46 13.28 -16.92 24.01
C THR A 46 14.26 -15.88 24.54
N LEU A 47 14.56 -14.87 23.73
CA LEU A 47 15.36 -13.71 24.10
C LEU A 47 14.52 -12.44 24.07
N MET A 48 14.41 -11.77 25.22
CA MET A 48 13.79 -10.45 25.29
C MET A 48 14.77 -9.39 24.76
N VAL A 49 14.25 -8.48 23.94
CA VAL A 49 15.00 -7.37 23.34
C VAL A 49 14.23 -6.09 23.57
N SER A 50 14.81 -5.11 24.26
CA SER A 50 14.19 -3.80 24.45
C SER A 50 14.60 -2.83 23.36
N GLU A 51 13.68 -1.99 22.89
CA GLU A 51 13.98 -0.95 21.90
C GLU A 51 15.13 -0.04 22.36
N GLY A 52 16.16 0.11 21.51
CA GLY A 52 17.38 0.87 21.77
C GLY A 52 18.53 0.07 22.40
N TYR A 53 18.28 -1.19 22.77
CA TYR A 53 19.28 -2.12 23.31
C TYR A 53 19.44 -3.37 22.43
N GLU A 54 19.04 -3.27 21.16
CA GLU A 54 19.16 -4.37 20.21
C GLU A 54 20.63 -4.64 19.86
N LYS A 55 21.00 -5.91 19.86
CA LYS A 55 22.31 -6.34 19.39
C LYS A 55 22.32 -6.52 17.87
N GLU A 56 23.51 -6.58 17.28
CA GLU A 56 23.66 -6.71 15.84
C GLU A 56 23.03 -7.99 15.29
N GLU A 57 23.06 -9.09 16.06
CA GLU A 57 22.48 -10.37 15.65
C GLU A 57 20.96 -10.27 15.43
N PHE A 58 20.26 -9.45 16.22
CA PHE A 58 18.83 -9.22 16.04
C PHE A 58 18.54 -8.52 14.71
N TRP A 59 19.33 -7.49 14.37
CA TRP A 59 19.17 -6.79 13.09
C TRP A 59 19.53 -7.68 11.90
N GLN A 60 20.54 -8.54 12.02
CA GLN A 60 20.88 -9.51 10.98
C GLN A 60 19.73 -10.47 10.67
N VAL A 61 19.03 -10.95 11.70
CA VAL A 61 17.83 -11.80 11.54
C VAL A 61 16.73 -11.08 10.75
N LEU A 62 16.61 -9.76 10.90
CA LEU A 62 15.63 -8.93 10.19
C LEU A 62 16.11 -8.45 8.81
N GLY A 63 17.28 -8.90 8.34
CA GLY A 63 17.86 -8.50 7.06
C GLY A 63 18.61 -7.15 7.09
N GLY A 64 18.94 -6.66 8.27
CA GLY A 64 19.63 -5.40 8.50
C GLY A 64 18.77 -4.38 9.27
N LYS A 65 19.41 -3.32 9.76
CA LYS A 65 18.73 -2.23 10.46
C LYS A 65 18.13 -1.26 9.45
N GLU A 66 16.84 -0.97 9.62
CA GLU A 66 16.09 -0.02 8.80
C GLU A 66 15.41 1.03 9.69
N THR A 67 14.89 2.08 9.07
CA THR A 67 14.00 3.02 9.76
C THR A 67 12.64 2.39 9.96
N TYR A 68 12.08 2.52 11.16
CA TYR A 68 10.80 1.94 11.53
C TYR A 68 9.95 2.96 12.31
N ALA A 69 8.68 2.62 12.55
CA ALA A 69 7.69 3.51 13.15
C ALA A 69 8.05 3.83 14.61
N SER A 70 8.70 4.98 14.85
CA SER A 70 9.31 5.30 16.15
C SER A 70 9.21 6.77 16.54
N SER A 71 8.11 7.43 16.16
CA SER A 71 7.82 8.80 16.60
C SER A 71 7.71 8.89 18.12
N ASN A 72 7.89 10.09 18.69
CA ASN A 72 7.74 10.28 20.14
C ASN A 72 6.37 9.83 20.63
N ARG A 73 5.33 10.07 19.83
CA ARG A 73 3.97 9.64 20.11
C ARG A 73 3.87 8.13 20.25
N LEU A 74 4.42 7.37 19.30
CA LEU A 74 4.43 5.90 19.33
C LEU A 74 5.29 5.30 20.46
N LYS A 75 6.08 6.11 21.17
CA LYS A 75 6.89 5.67 22.31
C LYS A 75 6.19 5.88 23.66
N GLU A 76 4.98 6.47 23.67
CA GLU A 76 4.20 6.67 24.87
C GLU A 76 3.39 5.40 25.22
N GLU A 77 3.60 4.84 26.41
CA GLU A 77 2.85 3.66 26.88
C GLU A 77 1.35 3.94 27.13
N HIS A 78 1.02 5.20 27.41
CA HIS A 78 -0.35 5.62 27.69
C HIS A 78 -0.71 6.85 26.87
N PHE A 79 -1.48 6.62 25.80
CA PHE A 79 -2.07 7.71 25.04
C PHE A 79 -3.08 8.46 25.90
N SER A 80 -2.78 9.72 26.22
CA SER A 80 -3.77 10.65 26.80
C SER A 80 -4.98 10.86 25.88
N HIS A 81 -4.77 10.66 24.57
CA HIS A 81 -5.75 10.83 23.51
C HIS A 81 -5.48 9.78 22.44
N GLN A 82 -6.45 8.90 22.20
CA GLN A 82 -6.31 7.85 21.18
C GLN A 82 -6.32 8.46 19.78
N PRO A 83 -5.58 7.87 18.82
CA PRO A 83 -5.68 8.23 17.42
C PRO A 83 -7.11 8.05 16.89
N ARG A 84 -7.56 8.95 16.02
CA ARG A 84 -8.91 8.92 15.42
C ARG A 84 -8.81 9.02 13.92
N LEU A 85 -9.47 8.10 13.21
CA LEU A 85 -9.51 8.08 11.74
C LEU A 85 -10.89 8.53 11.25
N PHE A 86 -10.92 9.34 10.21
CA PHE A 86 -12.13 9.79 9.55
C PHE A 86 -12.04 9.58 8.04
N GLN A 87 -13.11 9.10 7.43
CA GLN A 87 -13.26 9.06 5.98
C GLN A 87 -13.90 10.37 5.50
N CYS A 88 -13.20 11.11 4.64
CA CYS A 88 -13.69 12.33 4.02
C CYS A 88 -14.11 12.04 2.58
N SER A 89 -15.42 11.98 2.33
CA SER A 89 -15.97 11.61 1.02
C SER A 89 -17.09 12.55 0.57
N ASN A 90 -17.25 12.75 -0.75
CA ASN A 90 -18.39 13.43 -1.35
C ASN A 90 -19.29 12.50 -2.18
N ALA A 91 -19.08 11.19 -2.16
CA ALA A 91 -19.82 10.21 -2.96
C ALA A 91 -21.35 10.26 -2.76
N SER A 92 -21.81 10.71 -1.59
CA SER A 92 -23.25 10.91 -1.29
C SER A 92 -23.88 12.16 -1.95
N GLY A 93 -23.08 12.93 -2.71
CA GLY A 93 -23.46 14.23 -3.28
C GLY A 93 -23.21 15.41 -2.33
N VAL A 94 -22.88 15.15 -1.07
CA VAL A 94 -22.48 16.13 -0.06
C VAL A 94 -21.19 15.65 0.59
N PHE A 95 -20.24 16.56 0.80
CA PHE A 95 -19.01 16.27 1.52
C PHE A 95 -19.30 15.97 3.00
N LYS A 96 -18.81 14.84 3.49
CA LYS A 96 -18.97 14.39 4.88
C LYS A 96 -17.66 13.79 5.39
N ALA A 97 -17.52 13.82 6.71
CA ALA A 97 -16.43 13.18 7.43
C ALA A 97 -17.01 12.25 8.49
N ASP A 98 -16.86 10.94 8.29
CA ASP A 98 -17.40 9.91 9.17
C ASP A 98 -16.25 9.23 9.94
N GLU A 99 -16.38 9.09 11.26
CA GLU A 99 -15.34 8.50 12.12
C GLU A 99 -15.34 6.97 12.02
N ILE A 100 -14.15 6.39 11.81
CA ILE A 100 -13.91 4.95 11.76
C ILE A 100 -13.29 4.51 13.09
N ILE A 101 -13.99 3.63 13.80
CA ILE A 101 -13.58 3.10 15.10
C ILE A 101 -12.79 1.80 14.90
N ASN A 102 -11.73 1.59 15.69
CA ASN A 102 -10.85 0.41 15.62
C ASN A 102 -10.30 0.15 14.21
N PHE A 103 -9.81 1.23 13.59
CA PHE A 103 -9.36 1.22 12.20
C PHE A 103 -8.09 0.36 11.99
N SER A 104 -7.93 -0.07 10.75
CA SER A 104 -6.82 -0.86 10.22
C SER A 104 -6.41 -0.32 8.84
N GLN A 105 -5.32 -0.85 8.26
CA GLN A 105 -4.90 -0.42 6.92
C GLN A 105 -6.01 -0.63 5.86
N GLY A 106 -6.85 -1.65 6.02
CA GLY A 106 -7.94 -1.94 5.08
C GLY A 106 -9.06 -0.90 5.07
N ASP A 107 -9.09 -0.01 6.06
CA ASP A 107 -10.04 1.10 6.13
C ASP A 107 -9.58 2.34 5.35
N LEU A 108 -8.36 2.34 4.80
CA LEU A 108 -7.86 3.39 3.90
C LEU A 108 -8.46 3.23 2.50
N VAL A 109 -9.54 3.96 2.24
CA VAL A 109 -10.29 3.92 0.97
C VAL A 109 -9.57 4.71 -0.11
N ASP A 110 -9.07 4.02 -1.14
CA ASP A 110 -8.31 4.59 -2.26
C ASP A 110 -9.09 5.60 -3.12
N ASP A 111 -10.41 5.53 -3.13
CA ASP A 111 -11.31 6.49 -3.76
C ASP A 111 -11.54 7.79 -2.95
N ASP A 112 -11.08 7.86 -1.69
CA ASP A 112 -11.39 8.96 -0.76
C ASP A 112 -10.14 9.57 -0.10
N VAL A 113 -10.37 10.59 0.75
CA VAL A 113 -9.32 11.18 1.59
C VAL A 113 -9.57 10.78 3.04
N MET A 114 -8.55 10.28 3.72
CA MET A 114 -8.64 9.90 5.12
C MET A 114 -7.95 10.96 6.00
N LEU A 115 -8.57 11.30 7.12
CA LEU A 115 -8.00 12.21 8.11
C LEU A 115 -7.68 11.41 9.37
N LEU A 116 -6.40 11.37 9.76
CA LEU A 116 -5.93 10.70 10.97
C LEU A 116 -5.43 11.76 11.97
N ASP A 117 -6.11 11.89 13.10
CA ASP A 117 -5.74 12.75 14.21
C ASP A 117 -4.97 11.94 15.26
N THR A 118 -3.68 12.22 15.44
CA THR A 118 -2.80 11.52 16.39
C THR A 118 -2.53 12.33 17.66
N TRP A 119 -3.35 13.37 17.90
CA TRP A 119 -3.19 14.40 18.92
C TRP A 119 -2.13 15.47 18.61
N ASP A 120 -0.89 15.05 18.35
CA ASP A 120 0.25 15.93 18.12
C ASP A 120 0.48 16.26 16.64
N THR A 121 -0.13 15.51 15.73
CA THR A 121 -0.06 15.67 14.27
C THR A 121 -1.41 15.31 13.65
N LEU A 122 -1.80 16.02 12.60
CA LEU A 122 -2.96 15.70 11.79
C LEU A 122 -2.47 15.22 10.41
N PHE A 123 -2.86 14.02 10.02
CA PHE A 123 -2.51 13.47 8.71
C PHE A 123 -3.72 13.51 7.77
N LEU A 124 -3.47 13.90 6.52
CA LEU A 124 -4.41 13.79 5.41
C LEU A 124 -3.84 12.79 4.41
N TRP A 125 -4.37 11.57 4.41
CA TRP A 125 -4.00 10.54 3.46
C TRP A 125 -4.92 10.64 2.23
N ALA A 126 -4.34 10.87 1.06
CA ALA A 126 -5.06 10.96 -0.20
C ALA A 126 -4.97 9.63 -0.93
N GLY A 127 -6.12 8.97 -1.08
CA GLY A 127 -6.25 7.80 -1.92
C GLY A 127 -5.92 8.11 -3.38
N HIS A 128 -5.42 7.11 -4.09
CA HIS A 128 -4.96 7.23 -5.48
C HIS A 128 -6.07 7.72 -6.42
N HIS A 129 -7.32 7.34 -6.16
CA HIS A 129 -8.49 7.69 -6.96
C HIS A 129 -9.32 8.85 -6.37
N SER A 130 -8.91 9.40 -5.23
CA SER A 130 -9.57 10.54 -4.59
C SER A 130 -9.70 11.76 -5.50
N ASN A 131 -10.87 12.40 -5.49
CA ASN A 131 -11.12 13.52 -6.40
C ASN A 131 -10.59 14.85 -5.86
N LYS A 132 -10.24 15.79 -6.76
CA LYS A 132 -9.68 17.11 -6.37
C LYS A 132 -10.61 17.95 -5.50
N THR A 133 -11.92 17.71 -5.58
CA THR A 133 -12.91 18.44 -4.77
C THR A 133 -12.91 17.91 -3.34
N GLU A 134 -12.83 16.60 -3.15
CA GLU A 134 -12.65 15.95 -1.84
C GLU A 134 -11.35 16.39 -1.20
N GLN A 135 -10.22 16.35 -1.92
CA GLN A 135 -8.93 16.78 -1.38
C GLN A 135 -8.97 18.22 -0.86
N LYS A 136 -9.54 19.16 -1.62
CA LYS A 136 -9.69 20.56 -1.17
C LYS A 136 -10.65 20.71 0.02
N SER A 137 -11.70 19.90 0.05
CA SER A 137 -12.68 19.94 1.14
C SER A 137 -12.08 19.35 2.42
N ALA A 138 -11.31 18.27 2.31
CA ALA A 138 -10.55 17.67 3.40
C ALA A 138 -9.46 18.60 3.94
N ASP A 139 -8.76 19.34 3.08
CA ASP A 139 -7.83 20.39 3.51
C ASP A 139 -8.52 21.44 4.38
N THR A 140 -9.68 21.92 3.91
CA THR A 140 -10.45 22.95 4.61
C THR A 140 -11.00 22.40 5.94
N LEU A 141 -11.49 21.16 5.92
CA LEU A 141 -11.95 20.45 7.12
C LEU A 141 -10.84 20.29 8.14
N ALA A 142 -9.64 19.88 7.74
CA ALA A 142 -8.51 19.68 8.65
C ALA A 142 -8.13 20.97 9.39
N ILE A 143 -8.08 22.10 8.67
CA ILE A 143 -7.81 23.42 9.26
C ILE A 143 -8.92 23.80 10.24
N GLU A 144 -10.18 23.61 9.84
CA GLU A 144 -11.34 23.96 10.66
C GLU A 144 -11.46 23.08 11.92
N TYR A 145 -11.15 21.79 11.79
CA TYR A 145 -11.11 20.81 12.87
C TYR A 145 -10.13 21.26 13.97
N LEU A 146 -8.91 21.66 13.60
CA LEU A 146 -7.93 22.19 14.57
C LEU A 146 -8.32 23.56 15.12
N ARG A 147 -8.92 24.42 14.29
CA ARG A 147 -9.36 25.76 14.71
C ARG A 147 -10.44 25.69 15.79
N THR A 148 -11.33 24.70 15.70
CA THR A 148 -12.49 24.49 16.58
C THR A 148 -12.23 23.52 17.72
N ASP A 149 -11.02 22.96 17.81
CA ASP A 149 -10.65 22.02 18.87
C ASP A 149 -10.77 22.68 20.27
N PRO A 150 -11.59 22.10 21.19
CA PRO A 150 -11.76 22.61 22.55
C PRO A 150 -10.47 22.65 23.38
N ALA A 151 -9.49 21.80 23.08
CA ALA A 151 -8.19 21.77 23.75
C ALA A 151 -7.21 22.82 23.20
N GLY A 152 -7.58 23.55 22.14
CA GLY A 152 -6.81 24.68 21.62
C GLY A 152 -5.54 24.28 20.86
N ARG A 153 -5.54 23.12 20.20
CA ARG A 153 -4.40 22.55 19.44
C ARG A 153 -4.14 23.24 18.09
N LYS A 154 -3.90 24.55 18.10
CA LYS A 154 -3.83 25.36 16.86
C LYS A 154 -2.49 25.28 16.12
N ASP A 155 -1.42 24.86 16.79
CA ASP A 155 -0.06 24.88 16.25
C ASP A 155 0.46 23.47 15.87
N ILE A 156 -0.43 22.49 15.70
CA ILE A 156 -0.03 21.14 15.30
C ILE A 156 0.17 21.04 13.78
N PRO A 157 1.15 20.28 13.29
CA PRO A 157 1.38 20.10 11.86
C PRO A 157 0.26 19.32 11.18
N ILE A 158 -0.15 19.79 10.01
CA ILE A 158 -0.98 19.03 9.06
C ILE A 158 -0.06 18.45 7.98
N ILE A 159 0.03 17.13 7.90
CA ILE A 159 0.88 16.42 6.95
C ILE A 159 0.01 15.72 5.91
N LYS A 160 0.25 16.03 4.63
CA LYS A 160 -0.41 15.33 3.52
C LYS A 160 0.43 14.14 3.08
N ILE A 161 -0.24 13.00 2.89
CA ILE A 161 0.36 11.73 2.48
C ILE A 161 -0.37 11.26 1.23
N LYS A 162 0.37 10.78 0.24
CA LYS A 162 -0.18 10.09 -0.94
C LYS A 162 -0.15 8.59 -0.69
N GLN A 163 -1.18 7.89 -1.14
CA GLN A 163 -1.21 6.42 -1.11
C GLN A 163 0.08 5.81 -1.69
N GLY A 164 0.68 4.87 -0.96
CA GLY A 164 1.93 4.19 -1.30
C GLY A 164 3.21 4.90 -0.82
N TYR A 165 3.10 6.06 -0.19
CA TYR A 165 4.22 6.87 0.34
C TYR A 165 4.05 7.18 1.83
N GLU A 166 3.39 6.28 2.54
CA GLU A 166 3.10 6.45 3.95
C GLU A 166 4.40 6.40 4.76
N PRO A 167 4.71 7.46 5.52
CA PRO A 167 5.90 7.46 6.35
C PRO A 167 5.70 6.57 7.59
N PRO A 168 6.78 6.05 8.21
CA PRO A 168 6.66 5.18 9.38
C PRO A 168 5.90 5.79 10.57
N ASN A 169 5.94 7.12 10.73
CA ASN A 169 5.17 7.82 11.76
C ASN A 169 3.67 7.92 11.46
N PHE A 170 3.19 7.46 10.30
CA PHE A 170 1.79 7.27 9.98
C PHE A 170 1.40 5.80 10.08
N THR A 171 2.15 4.92 9.42
CA THR A 171 1.83 3.49 9.33
C THR A 171 1.79 2.80 10.71
N GLY A 172 2.60 3.27 11.66
CA GLY A 172 2.63 2.77 13.04
C GLY A 172 1.32 2.94 13.82
N PHE A 173 0.32 3.68 13.31
CA PHE A 173 -0.98 3.79 13.97
C PHE A 173 -2.00 2.73 13.53
N PHE A 174 -1.69 1.95 12.49
CA PHE A 174 -2.61 0.96 11.89
C PHE A 174 -2.32 -0.48 12.31
N GLY A 175 -1.48 -0.67 13.33
CA GLY A 175 -1.04 -1.99 13.80
C GLY A 175 -0.16 -2.70 12.77
N VAL A 176 -0.63 -3.84 12.25
CA VAL A 176 0.11 -4.59 11.22
C VAL A 176 -0.06 -3.90 9.87
N TRP A 177 1.04 -3.37 9.34
CA TRP A 177 1.09 -2.72 8.04
C TRP A 177 1.65 -3.65 6.96
N ASP A 178 0.90 -3.83 5.88
CA ASP A 178 1.33 -4.50 4.67
C ASP A 178 1.79 -3.48 3.62
N ASN A 179 3.10 -3.46 3.37
CA ASN A 179 3.69 -2.56 2.38
C ASN A 179 3.38 -2.97 0.93
N ASP A 180 2.90 -4.19 0.73
CA ASP A 180 2.59 -4.75 -0.59
C ASP A 180 1.10 -4.68 -0.92
N LEU A 181 0.25 -4.26 0.03
CA LEU A 181 -1.21 -4.18 -0.15
C LEU A 181 -1.61 -3.42 -1.42
N TRP A 182 -0.90 -2.34 -1.73
CA TRP A 182 -1.17 -1.54 -2.92
C TRP A 182 -0.27 -1.91 -4.10
N ASN A 183 0.80 -2.68 -3.88
CA ASN A 183 1.73 -3.10 -4.93
C ASN A 183 1.10 -4.15 -5.85
N GLU A 184 0.16 -4.97 -5.36
CA GLU A 184 -0.56 -5.96 -6.19
C GLU A 184 -1.41 -5.30 -7.30
N ASN A 185 -1.73 -4.01 -7.16
CA ASN A 185 -2.49 -3.23 -8.12
C ASN A 185 -1.69 -2.07 -8.76
N MET A 186 -0.39 -1.92 -8.47
CA MET A 186 0.42 -0.84 -9.04
C MET A 186 0.63 -1.04 -10.54
N THR A 187 0.21 -0.06 -11.33
CA THR A 187 0.45 -0.02 -12.77
C THR A 187 1.86 0.48 -13.08
N TYR A 188 2.34 0.24 -14.31
CA TYR A 188 3.63 0.76 -14.78
C TYR A 188 3.76 2.28 -14.61
N ASN A 189 2.68 3.03 -14.80
CA ASN A 189 2.67 4.48 -14.61
C ASN A 189 2.88 4.86 -13.14
N ASP A 190 2.31 4.09 -12.20
CA ASP A 190 2.47 4.32 -10.76
C ASP A 190 3.92 4.08 -10.32
N ILE A 191 4.58 3.10 -10.93
CA ILE A 191 6.02 2.83 -10.70
C ILE A 191 6.88 3.98 -11.26
N CYS A 192 6.57 4.47 -12.46
CA CYS A 192 7.29 5.59 -13.07
C CYS A 192 7.11 6.89 -12.28
N GLU A 193 5.88 7.23 -11.90
CA GLU A 193 5.57 8.43 -11.10
C GLU A 193 6.29 8.38 -9.75
N ARG A 194 6.35 7.19 -9.13
CA ARG A 194 7.10 6.95 -7.89
C ARG A 194 8.59 7.13 -8.01
N LEU A 195 9.16 6.75 -9.15
CA LEU A 195 10.58 6.92 -9.38
C LEU A 195 10.94 8.35 -9.77
N GLU A 196 10.08 9.07 -10.46
CA GLU A 196 10.26 10.50 -10.74
C GLU A 196 10.25 11.34 -9.46
N GLU A 197 9.40 11.01 -8.49
CA GLU A 197 9.32 11.71 -7.21
C GLU A 197 10.54 11.41 -6.30
N VAL A 198 11.00 10.16 -6.25
CA VAL A 198 12.11 9.75 -5.35
C VAL A 198 13.48 10.05 -5.97
N ALA A 199 13.61 10.00 -7.29
CA ALA A 199 14.87 10.21 -8.01
C ALA A 199 14.62 10.87 -9.39
N PRO A 200 14.54 12.22 -9.44
CA PRO A 200 14.33 12.93 -10.69
C PRO A 200 15.43 12.59 -11.71
N GLY A 201 15.05 11.95 -12.82
CA GLY A 201 15.99 11.51 -13.88
C GLY A 201 16.42 10.04 -13.81
N ALA A 202 15.92 9.25 -12.86
CA ALA A 202 16.07 7.81 -12.88
C ALA A 202 15.21 7.19 -14.01
N THR A 203 15.82 6.29 -14.79
CA THR A 203 15.10 5.51 -15.83
C THR A 203 14.97 4.07 -15.34
N VAL A 204 13.75 3.52 -15.35
CA VAL A 204 13.53 2.10 -15.07
C VAL A 204 14.11 1.26 -16.20
N LEU A 205 15.17 0.52 -15.92
CA LEU A 205 15.66 -0.54 -16.79
C LEU A 205 15.09 -1.87 -16.30
N VAL A 206 14.20 -2.48 -17.07
CA VAL A 206 13.65 -3.80 -16.75
C VAL A 206 14.68 -4.88 -17.06
N THR A 207 15.33 -5.44 -16.04
CA THR A 207 16.18 -6.64 -16.20
C THR A 207 15.30 -7.88 -16.32
N SER A 208 15.34 -8.49 -17.49
CA SER A 208 14.68 -9.76 -17.77
C SER A 208 15.31 -10.87 -16.91
N SER A 209 14.60 -11.37 -15.91
CA SER A 209 14.95 -12.60 -15.21
C SER A 209 14.90 -13.76 -16.20
N PHE A 210 16.05 -14.12 -16.76
CA PHE A 210 16.24 -15.30 -17.60
C PHE A 210 15.83 -16.56 -16.83
N SER A 211 14.79 -17.23 -17.30
CA SER A 211 14.65 -18.68 -17.13
C SER A 211 14.53 -19.30 -18.52
N SER A 212 15.56 -20.08 -18.84
CA SER A 212 15.77 -20.76 -20.11
C SER A 212 14.64 -21.77 -20.39
N GLY A 213 13.89 -21.56 -21.47
CA GLY A 213 12.88 -22.51 -21.93
C GLY A 213 12.39 -22.14 -23.32
N SER A 214 12.67 -23.00 -24.30
CA SER A 214 12.32 -22.83 -25.72
C SER A 214 10.79 -22.78 -25.91
N GLY A 215 10.27 -21.61 -26.27
CA GLY A 215 8.88 -21.40 -26.64
C GLY A 215 8.62 -19.91 -26.82
N ARG A 216 8.14 -19.49 -27.99
CA ARG A 216 7.88 -18.08 -28.34
C ARG A 216 6.84 -17.46 -27.38
N GLY A 217 7.27 -16.92 -26.25
CA GLY A 217 6.44 -16.09 -25.38
C GLY A 217 6.33 -14.69 -25.95
N LYS A 218 5.26 -14.42 -26.71
CA LYS A 218 4.87 -13.03 -27.01
C LYS A 218 4.61 -12.33 -25.66
N ARG A 219 5.05 -11.06 -25.54
CA ARG A 219 4.76 -10.20 -24.36
C ARG A 219 3.25 -10.08 -24.19
N THR A 220 2.78 -10.06 -22.95
CA THR A 220 1.35 -9.91 -22.63
C THR A 220 1.12 -8.70 -21.72
N TYR A 221 0.00 -8.00 -21.90
CA TYR A 221 -0.40 -6.83 -21.13
C TYR A 221 -1.79 -7.03 -20.52
N PRO A 222 -2.06 -6.41 -19.36
CA PRO A 222 -3.40 -6.35 -18.79
C PRO A 222 -4.43 -5.78 -19.77
N LEU A 223 -5.66 -6.28 -19.68
CA LEU A 223 -6.78 -5.85 -20.52
C LEU A 223 -7.04 -4.34 -20.45
N THR A 224 -6.75 -3.71 -19.32
CA THR A 224 -6.88 -2.26 -19.10
C THR A 224 -5.97 -1.44 -20.02
N ILE A 225 -4.73 -1.90 -20.24
CA ILE A 225 -3.78 -1.28 -21.16
C ILE A 225 -4.23 -1.48 -22.61
N LEU A 226 -4.65 -2.70 -22.95
CA LEU A 226 -5.07 -3.04 -24.31
C LEU A 226 -6.40 -2.36 -24.72
N LYS A 227 -7.23 -1.96 -23.75
CA LYS A 227 -8.45 -1.18 -24.00
C LYS A 227 -8.21 0.32 -24.22
N LEU A 228 -6.98 0.82 -24.06
CA LEU A 228 -6.67 2.22 -24.33
C LEU A 228 -6.98 2.55 -25.80
N LYS A 229 -7.79 3.58 -26.01
CA LYS A 229 -8.19 4.06 -27.34
C LYS A 229 -7.10 4.89 -28.02
N ASP A 230 -6.22 5.47 -27.21
CA ASP A 230 -5.12 6.30 -27.66
C ASP A 230 -3.91 5.42 -27.98
N ALA A 231 -3.49 5.40 -29.25
CA ALA A 231 -2.40 4.55 -29.72
C ALA A 231 -1.03 4.99 -29.17
N GLU A 232 -0.86 6.27 -28.82
CA GLU A 232 0.38 6.78 -28.23
C GLU A 232 0.55 6.37 -26.77
N LYS A 233 -0.52 5.89 -26.12
CA LYS A 233 -0.52 5.38 -24.75
C LYS A 233 -0.40 3.85 -24.68
N LEU A 234 -0.38 3.17 -25.83
CA LEU A 234 -0.11 1.73 -25.88
C LEU A 234 1.40 1.50 -25.80
N PRO A 235 1.84 0.36 -25.23
CA PRO A 235 3.24 -0.03 -25.27
C PRO A 235 3.77 -0.01 -26.71
N PRO A 236 5.02 0.43 -26.96
CA PRO A 236 5.58 0.61 -28.31
C PRO A 236 5.50 -0.62 -29.21
N GLU A 237 5.48 -1.81 -28.61
CA GLU A 237 5.40 -3.10 -29.29
C GLU A 237 3.98 -3.63 -29.52
N VAL A 238 2.95 -3.01 -28.91
CA VAL A 238 1.55 -3.42 -29.08
C VAL A 238 1.03 -2.87 -30.39
N ASP A 239 0.75 -3.75 -31.34
CA ASP A 239 0.03 -3.36 -32.54
C ASP A 239 -1.42 -3.00 -32.18
N PRO A 240 -1.87 -1.75 -32.38
CA PRO A 240 -3.24 -1.34 -32.09
C PRO A 240 -4.30 -2.16 -32.85
N LYS A 241 -3.92 -2.82 -33.95
CA LYS A 241 -4.80 -3.69 -34.74
C LYS A 241 -4.83 -5.12 -34.27
N HIS A 242 -3.88 -5.55 -33.43
CA HIS A 242 -3.74 -6.94 -32.95
C HIS A 242 -3.54 -7.00 -31.43
N LYS A 243 -4.29 -6.18 -30.68
CA LYS A 243 -4.18 -6.08 -29.22
C LYS A 243 -4.45 -7.42 -28.51
N GLU A 244 -5.27 -8.29 -29.10
CA GLU A 244 -5.59 -9.62 -28.60
C GLU A 244 -4.38 -10.57 -28.52
N ASP A 245 -3.36 -10.37 -29.36
CA ASP A 245 -2.13 -11.19 -29.38
C ASP A 245 -1.30 -11.03 -28.11
N PHE A 246 -1.52 -9.91 -27.43
CA PHE A 246 -0.82 -9.54 -26.21
C PHE A 246 -1.67 -9.75 -24.96
N LEU A 247 -2.76 -10.50 -25.03
CA LEU A 247 -3.39 -11.01 -23.81
C LEU A 247 -2.64 -12.25 -23.31
N SER A 248 -2.61 -12.46 -21.99
CA SER A 248 -2.25 -13.76 -21.42
C SER A 248 -3.29 -14.80 -21.83
N GLU A 249 -2.94 -16.09 -21.81
CA GLU A 249 -3.90 -17.15 -22.17
C GLU A 249 -5.13 -17.13 -21.24
N ALA A 250 -4.91 -16.86 -19.94
CA ALA A 250 -5.97 -16.74 -18.94
C ALA A 250 -6.88 -15.54 -19.21
N ASP A 251 -6.31 -14.37 -19.53
CA ASP A 251 -7.10 -13.18 -19.88
C ASP A 251 -7.83 -13.36 -21.20
N PHE A 252 -7.18 -14.00 -22.18
CA PHE A 252 -7.76 -14.29 -23.47
C PHE A 252 -9.02 -15.14 -23.32
N GLN A 253 -8.93 -16.22 -22.54
CA GLN A 253 -10.07 -17.09 -22.26
C GLN A 253 -11.15 -16.36 -21.45
N THR A 254 -10.78 -15.50 -20.51
CA THR A 254 -11.74 -14.69 -19.73
C THR A 254 -12.47 -13.67 -20.61
N VAL A 255 -11.77 -13.04 -21.55
CA VAL A 255 -12.29 -11.97 -22.42
C VAL A 255 -13.14 -12.53 -23.56
N PHE A 256 -12.70 -13.62 -24.19
CA PHE A 256 -13.34 -14.19 -25.37
C PHE A 256 -14.20 -15.42 -25.08
N GLY A 257 -14.07 -16.03 -23.89
CA GLY A 257 -14.80 -17.23 -23.49
C GLY A 257 -14.35 -18.51 -24.20
N ILE A 258 -13.28 -18.44 -24.98
CA ILE A 258 -12.68 -19.51 -25.77
C ILE A 258 -11.16 -19.38 -25.74
N ASP A 259 -10.44 -20.48 -25.93
CA ASP A 259 -8.98 -20.49 -26.05
C ASP A 259 -8.49 -19.86 -27.36
N ARG A 260 -7.20 -19.52 -27.41
CA ARG A 260 -6.58 -18.84 -28.56
C ARG A 260 -6.59 -19.67 -29.83
N ASP A 261 -6.36 -20.97 -29.72
CA ASP A 261 -6.38 -21.90 -30.86
C ASP A 261 -7.77 -21.93 -31.51
N THR A 262 -8.82 -22.05 -30.70
CA THR A 262 -10.22 -22.01 -31.15
C THR A 262 -10.59 -20.64 -31.73
N TYR A 263 -10.04 -19.55 -31.19
CA TYR A 263 -10.28 -18.20 -31.70
C TYR A 263 -9.68 -18.00 -33.11
N ASP A 264 -8.49 -18.52 -33.37
CA ASP A 264 -7.81 -18.39 -34.66
C ASP A 264 -8.50 -19.14 -35.79
N GLU A 265 -9.22 -20.22 -35.47
CA GLU A 265 -10.06 -20.97 -36.41
C GLU A 265 -11.37 -20.22 -36.78
N LEU A 266 -11.75 -19.17 -36.06
CA LEU A 266 -12.98 -18.45 -36.34
C LEU A 266 -12.90 -17.59 -37.61
N PRO A 267 -14.01 -17.49 -38.38
CA PRO A 267 -14.11 -16.54 -39.48
C PRO A 267 -13.78 -15.11 -39.05
N GLN A 268 -13.10 -14.34 -39.92
CA GLN A 268 -12.59 -12.99 -39.62
C GLN A 268 -13.68 -12.04 -39.09
N TRP A 269 -14.90 -12.10 -39.64
CA TRP A 269 -16.03 -11.29 -39.18
C TRP A 269 -16.42 -11.59 -37.72
N LYS A 270 -16.26 -12.85 -37.28
CA LYS A 270 -16.58 -13.27 -35.91
C LYS A 270 -15.49 -12.82 -34.93
N ARG A 271 -14.21 -12.91 -35.33
CA ARG A 271 -13.08 -12.34 -34.57
C ARG A 271 -13.20 -10.83 -34.37
N ILE A 272 -13.54 -10.09 -35.43
CA ILE A 272 -13.78 -8.63 -35.34
C ILE A 272 -14.91 -8.29 -34.38
N ASN A 273 -16.03 -9.03 -34.42
CA ASN A 273 -17.15 -8.81 -33.50
C ASN A 273 -16.78 -9.08 -32.04
N LEU A 274 -15.99 -10.13 -31.78
CA LEU A 274 -15.48 -10.44 -30.45
C LEU A 274 -14.54 -9.33 -29.94
N LYS A 275 -13.62 -8.84 -30.78
CA LYS A 275 -12.74 -7.70 -30.44
C LYS A 275 -13.51 -6.43 -30.11
N LYS A 276 -14.52 -6.10 -30.93
CA LYS A 276 -15.40 -4.95 -30.67
C LYS A 276 -16.15 -5.08 -29.35
N LYS A 277 -16.67 -6.28 -29.04
CA LYS A 277 -17.34 -6.56 -27.76
C LYS A 277 -16.37 -6.47 -26.57
N ALA A 278 -15.12 -6.88 -26.76
CA ALA A 278 -14.06 -6.82 -25.75
C ALA A 278 -13.43 -5.43 -25.58
N GLY A 279 -13.74 -4.45 -26.44
CA GLY A 279 -13.10 -3.13 -26.43
C GLY A 279 -11.64 -3.14 -26.94
N LEU A 280 -11.28 -4.14 -27.75
CA LEU A 280 -9.95 -4.36 -28.33
C LEU A 280 -9.91 -4.06 -29.84
N PHE A 281 -10.84 -3.24 -30.32
CA PHE A 281 -10.95 -2.82 -31.72
C PHE A 281 -10.44 -1.39 -31.89
#